data_AF-A0A392V7Q3-F1
#
_entry.id   AF-A0A392V7Q3-F1
#
_cell.length_a   1.000
_cell.length_b   1.000
_cell.length_c   1.000
_cell.angle_alpha   90.00
_cell.angle_beta   90.00
_cell.angle_gamma   90.00
#
_symmetry.space_group_name_H-M   'P 1'
#
loop_
_entity.id
_entity.type
_entity.pdbx_description
1 polymer ?
#
loop_
_entity_poly.entity_id
_entity_poly.type
_entity_poly.pdbx_seq_one_letter_code
_entity_poly.pdbx_strand_id
1 'polypeptide(L)' 'MQLLESGLKVKEYELLRRNFSDTGCFGFGIQEHIDLGI' A
#
# COMPACT_ATOMS: atom_id res chain seq x y z
N MET A 1 8.92 -5.55 6.50
CA MET A 1 8.21 -4.32 6.92
C MET A 1 8.47 -3.14 5.99
N GLN A 2 9.69 -2.99 5.44
CA GLN A 2 10.06 -1.90 4.53
C GLN A 2 9.15 -1.77 3.29
N LEU A 3 8.70 -2.88 2.68
CA LEU A 3 7.79 -2.84 1.53
C LEU A 3 6.45 -2.17 1.86
N LEU A 4 5.91 -2.44 3.06
CA LEU A 4 4.64 -1.85 3.49
C LEU A 4 4.80 -0.36 3.75
N GLU A 5 5.89 0.05 4.40
CA GLU A 5 6.22 1.48 4.60
C GLU A 5 6.43 2.21 3.28
N SER A 6 7.22 1.66 2.37
CA SER A 6 7.44 2.25 1.04
C SER A 6 6.14 2.36 0.24
N GLY A 7 5.29 1.32 0.28
CA GLY A 7 3.99 1.33 -0.40
C GLY A 7 3.00 2.33 0.22
N LEU A 8 2.97 2.44 1.56
CA LEU A 8 2.15 3.44 2.26
C LEU A 8 2.65 4.86 1.98
N LYS A 9 3.96 5.08 1.90
CA LYS A 9 4.55 6.39 1.57
C LYS A 9 4.12 6.88 0.18
N VAL A 10 4.02 5.97 -0.82
CA VAL A 10 3.51 6.31 -2.16
C VAL A 10 2.03 6.71 -2.14
N LYS A 11 1.28 6.25 -1.15
CA LYS A 11 -0.12 6.62 -0.93
C LYS A 11 -0.31 7.73 0.09
N GLU A 12 0.76 8.42 0.50
CA GLU A 12 0.74 9.43 1.58
C GLU A 12 0.09 8.93 2.88
N TYR A 13 0.16 7.61 3.11
CA TYR A 13 -0.52 6.92 4.22
C TYR A 13 -2.05 7.04 4.20
N GLU A 14 -2.65 7.50 3.09
CA GLU A 14 -4.10 7.52 2.91
C GLU A 14 -4.58 6.25 2.21
N LEU A 15 -5.46 5.50 2.89
CA LEU A 15 -6.15 4.33 2.36
C LEU A 15 -7.66 4.57 2.37
N LEU A 16 -8.31 4.31 1.25
CA LEU A 16 -9.77 4.42 1.16
C LEU A 16 -10.43 3.25 1.88
N ARG A 17 -11.61 3.46 2.46
CA ARG A 17 -12.37 2.40 3.15
C ARG A 17 -12.61 1.15 2.29
N ARG A 18 -12.78 1.32 0.98
CA ARG A 18 -12.95 0.21 0.01
C ARG A 18 -11.72 -0.71 -0.11
N ASN A 19 -10.56 -0.29 0.40
CA ASN A 19 -9.34 -1.07 0.38
C ASN A 19 -9.24 -2.06 1.55
N PHE A 20 -10.20 -2.04 2.47
CA PHE A 20 -10.27 -2.95 3.61
C PHE A 20 -11.33 -4.02 3.38
N SER A 21 -11.02 -5.27 3.70
CA SER A 21 -11.98 -6.38 3.76
C SER A 21 -12.70 -6.40 5.10
N ASP A 22 -13.88 -7.03 5.14
CA ASP A 22 -14.65 -7.22 6.38
C ASP A 22 -13.91 -8.05 7.43
N THR A 23 -12.91 -8.83 7.00
CA THR A 23 -12.07 -9.69 7.86
C THR A 23 -10.80 -9.00 8.37
N GLY A 24 -10.56 -7.73 8.03
CA GLY A 24 -9.41 -6.95 8.52
C GLY A 24 -8.14 -7.05 7.67
N CYS A 25 -8.22 -7.60 6.45
CA CYS A 25 -7.15 -7.50 5.47
C CYS A 25 -7.28 -6.20 4.68
N PHE A 26 -6.17 -5.67 4.14
CA PHE A 26 -6.22 -4.52 3.24
C PHE A 26 -5.25 -4.69 2.08
N GLY A 27 -5.51 -3.99 0.98
CA GLY A 27 -4.65 -4.01 -0.19
C GLY A 27 -4.79 -2.74 -1.03
N PHE A 28 -3.71 -2.32 -1.67
CA PHE A 28 -3.71 -1.17 -2.57
C PHE A 28 -2.86 -1.48 -3.79
N GLY A 29 -3.36 -1.06 -4.96
CA GLY A 29 -2.61 -1.13 -6.21
C GLY A 29 -1.69 0.08 -6.34
N ILE A 30 -0.46 -0.17 -6.78
CA ILE A 30 0.52 0.85 -7.14
C ILE A 30 0.73 0.69 -8.65
N GLN A 31 0.52 1.77 -9.40
CA GLN A 31 0.56 1.73 -10.86
C GLN A 31 1.99 1.81 -11.40
N GLU A 32 2.89 2.43 -10.65
CA GLU A 32 4.32 2.41 -10.92
C GLU A 32 4.99 1.19 -10.29
N HIS A 33 6.01 0.67 -10.97
CA HIS A 33 7.00 -0.19 -10.34
C HIS A 33 7.59 0.61 -9.18
N ILE A 34 7.28 0.21 -7.94
CA ILE A 34 8.04 0.64 -6.78
C ILE A 34 9.46 0.16 -7.03
N ASP A 35 10.33 1.05 -7.50
CA ASP A 35 11.76 0.82 -7.61
C ASP A 35 12.29 0.61 -6.19
N LEU A 36 12.27 -0.65 -5.75
CA LEU A 36 12.68 -1.06 -4.42
C LEU A 36 14.21 -1.10 -4.27
N GLY A 37 14.96 -0.71 -5.32
CA GLY A 37 16.41 -0.54 -5.27
C GLY A 37 17.17 -1.74 -4.71
N ILE A 38 16.69 -2.96 -4.99
CA ILE A 38 17.41 -4.22 -4.71
C ILE A 38 18.21 -4.61 -5.94
#